data_AF-A0A0M3IR85-F1
#
_entry.id   AF-A0A0M3IR85-F1
#
_cell.length_a   1.000
_cell.length_b   1.000
_cell.length_c   1.000
_cell.angle_alpha   90.00
_cell.angle_beta   90.00
_cell.angle_gamma   90.00
#
_symmetry.space_group_name_H-M   'P 1'
#
loop_
_entity.id
_entity.type
_entity.pdbx_description
1 polymer ?
#
loop_
_entity_poly.entity_id
_entity_poly.type
_entity_poly.pdbx_seq_one_letter_code
_entity_poly.pdbx_strand_id
1 'polypeptide(L)'
;MMASTSGQLVVTPTASTSTQQLMAKEIVDKEVEIERLQSQLRRCYSRMESRQVQYDEEVNAFRRESEEAKTQLTRLKARLSELESECGLYREKASAVEAARSSAIASSLEKIAAQALKVDAATKLRSGSATPRGDGISLFATGSSDFLGELGDFKDIPSTPRTGVSLSNLPYGVPKSRSTNQLAGSRVTGKDQLSASSSQMIRKQLAGILECRLLAKCLKDTASKAISDDAPSVNRLLGIRSDSMSESEPEPLIVDPNPMTLNAAERYLKKGVEDLMRLEKDLNSLREKFVEYYQKKIADELKEDEACRIQ
;
A
#
# COMPACT_ATOMS: atom_id res chain seq x y z
N MET A 1 36.05 0.67 112.20
CA MET A 1 34.70 0.30 111.77
C MET A 1 34.46 0.84 110.36
N MET A 2 34.06 -0.03 109.44
CA MET A 2 33.09 0.16 108.33
C MET A 2 33.30 1.37 107.39
N ALA A 3 33.74 1.21 106.13
CA ALA A 3 33.09 0.63 104.93
C ALA A 3 32.36 1.68 104.06
N SER A 4 32.75 1.78 102.78
CA SER A 4 31.89 1.87 101.57
C SER A 4 32.74 2.29 100.36
N THR A 5 33.34 1.34 99.62
CA THR A 5 32.81 0.67 98.41
C THR A 5 32.69 1.59 97.19
N SER A 6 33.78 1.65 96.41
CA SER A 6 33.76 1.96 94.98
C SER A 6 32.88 0.95 94.24
N GLY A 7 31.74 1.40 93.74
CA GLY A 7 30.95 0.68 92.75
C GLY A 7 31.45 1.00 91.35
N GLN A 8 32.53 0.36 90.90
CA GLN A 8 32.91 0.37 89.50
C GLN A 8 32.24 -0.85 88.83
N LEU A 9 31.07 -0.61 88.26
CA LEU A 9 30.34 -1.58 87.44
C LEU A 9 31.11 -1.77 86.13
N VAL A 10 32.07 -2.69 86.12
CA VAL A 10 32.68 -3.19 84.89
C VAL A 10 31.70 -4.19 84.29
N VAL A 11 30.89 -3.72 83.35
CA VAL A 11 30.07 -4.59 82.50
C VAL A 11 31.02 -5.30 81.52
N THR A 12 31.49 -6.49 81.87
CA THR A 12 32.12 -7.40 80.91
C THR A 12 31.03 -8.10 80.09
N PRO A 13 31.02 -7.98 78.75
CA PRO A 13 30.15 -8.79 77.93
C PRO A 13 30.80 -10.17 77.74
N THR A 14 30.44 -11.14 78.58
CA THR A 14 30.78 -12.55 78.34
C THR A 14 29.88 -13.13 77.24
N ALA A 15 30.03 -12.63 76.01
CA ALA A 15 29.60 -13.40 74.85
C ALA A 15 30.62 -14.51 74.63
N SER A 16 30.16 -15.77 74.56
CA SER A 16 31.07 -16.89 74.27
C SER A 16 31.78 -16.63 72.92
N THR A 17 33.07 -16.99 72.81
CA THR A 17 33.88 -16.78 71.59
C THR A 17 33.19 -17.34 70.32
N SER A 18 32.39 -18.40 70.48
CA SER A 18 31.55 -18.98 69.42
C SER A 18 30.45 -18.03 68.94
N THR A 19 29.77 -17.33 69.85
CA THR A 19 28.74 -16.34 69.51
C THR A 19 29.34 -15.16 68.75
N GLN A 20 30.52 -14.68 69.14
CA GLN A 20 31.21 -13.60 68.43
C GLN A 20 31.63 -13.99 67.01
N GLN A 21 32.10 -15.23 66.81
CA GLN A 21 32.46 -15.74 65.48
C GLN A 21 31.23 -15.90 64.56
N LEU A 22 30.09 -16.33 65.10
CA LEU A 22 28.84 -16.43 64.33
C LEU A 22 28.34 -15.05 63.88
N MET A 23 28.36 -14.05 64.77
CA MET A 23 27.98 -12.68 64.42
C MET A 23 28.93 -12.09 63.37
N ALA A 24 30.25 -12.32 63.51
CA ALA A 24 31.22 -11.86 62.52
C ALA A 24 30.99 -12.50 61.14
N LYS A 25 30.68 -13.79 61.09
CA LYS A 25 30.34 -14.48 59.84
C LYS A 25 29.06 -13.92 59.21
N GLU A 26 28.02 -13.69 60.00
CA GLU A 26 26.77 -13.13 59.52
C GLU A 26 26.94 -11.69 58.97
N ILE A 27 27.82 -10.89 59.57
CA ILE A 27 28.18 -9.56 59.08
C ILE A 27 28.83 -9.66 57.70
N VAL A 28 29.83 -10.53 57.54
CA VAL A 28 30.51 -10.74 56.26
C VAL A 28 29.54 -11.23 55.18
N ASP A 29 28.66 -12.16 55.52
CA ASP A 29 27.63 -12.66 54.59
C ASP A 29 26.68 -11.53 54.14
N LYS A 30 26.28 -10.64 55.06
CA LYS A 30 25.46 -9.45 54.75
C LYS A 30 26.21 -8.42 53.92
N GLU A 31 27.50 -8.20 54.15
CA GLU A 31 28.31 -7.28 53.36
C GLU A 31 28.42 -7.74 51.90
N VAL A 32 28.67 -9.04 51.67
CA VAL A 32 28.68 -9.64 50.33
C VAL A 32 27.31 -9.48 49.66
N GLU A 33 26.23 -9.69 50.40
CA GLU A 33 24.87 -9.53 49.87
C GLU A 33 24.55 -8.07 49.53
N ILE A 34 25.00 -7.11 50.33
CA ILE A 34 24.87 -5.67 50.04
C ILE A 34 25.61 -5.31 48.75
N GLU A 35 26.85 -5.77 48.57
CA GLU A 35 27.62 -5.52 47.34
C GLU A 35 26.94 -6.14 46.11
N ARG A 36 26.38 -7.33 46.26
CA ARG A 36 25.61 -8.03 45.22
C ARG A 36 24.36 -7.23 44.82
N LEU A 37 23.59 -6.76 45.80
CA LEU A 37 22.39 -5.96 45.59
C LEU A 37 22.70 -4.60 44.96
N GLN A 38 23.73 -3.89 45.46
CA GLN A 38 24.19 -2.63 44.86
C GLN A 38 24.63 -2.81 43.40
N SER A 39 25.29 -3.92 43.08
CA SER A 39 25.71 -4.24 41.72
C SER A 39 24.54 -4.63 40.81
N GLN A 40 23.49 -5.27 41.34
CA GLN A 40 22.24 -5.47 40.61
C GLN A 40 21.51 -4.16 40.35
N LEU A 41 21.46 -3.27 41.34
CA LEU A 41 20.82 -1.96 41.21
C LEU A 41 21.50 -1.11 40.15
N ARG A 42 22.84 -1.02 40.16
CA ARG A 42 23.61 -0.33 39.11
C ARG A 42 23.29 -0.87 37.71
N ARG A 43 23.29 -2.19 37.54
CA ARG A 43 22.92 -2.84 36.25
C ARG A 43 21.48 -2.54 35.85
N CYS A 44 20.55 -2.49 36.80
CA CYS A 44 19.16 -2.15 36.52
C CYS A 44 19.03 -0.72 36.01
N TYR A 45 19.66 0.26 36.69
CA TYR A 45 19.66 1.65 36.29
C TYR A 45 20.29 1.85 34.90
N SER A 46 21.45 1.24 34.63
CA SER A 46 22.07 1.34 33.30
C SER A 46 21.17 0.78 32.18
N ARG A 47 20.47 -0.34 32.43
CA ARG A 47 19.51 -0.88 31.45
C ARG A 47 18.31 0.03 31.24
N MET A 48 17.80 0.63 32.31
CA MET A 48 16.68 1.57 32.23
C MET A 48 17.06 2.82 31.44
N GLU A 49 18.23 3.40 31.73
CA GLU A 49 18.75 4.57 31.02
C GLU A 49 18.98 4.29 29.53
N SER A 50 19.59 3.15 29.19
CA SER A 50 19.77 2.76 27.78
C SER A 50 18.43 2.60 27.04
N ARG A 51 17.42 1.99 27.69
CA ARG A 51 16.07 1.88 27.10
C ARG A 51 15.42 3.24 26.92
N GLN A 52 15.57 4.13 27.89
CA GLN A 52 15.03 5.48 27.79
C GLN A 52 15.61 6.23 26.59
N VAL A 53 16.94 6.19 26.41
CA VAL A 53 17.60 6.80 25.25
C VAL A 53 17.10 6.20 23.94
N GLN A 54 16.96 4.88 23.85
CA GLN A 54 16.42 4.21 22.66
C GLN A 54 15.00 4.66 22.33
N TYR A 55 14.11 4.75 23.32
CA TYR A 55 12.76 5.24 23.10
C TYR A 55 12.76 6.70 22.64
N ASP A 56 13.59 7.56 23.24
CA ASP A 56 13.70 8.96 22.86
C ASP A 56 14.23 9.10 21.41
N GLU A 57 15.19 8.27 21.00
CA GLU A 57 15.69 8.23 19.62
C GLU A 57 14.62 7.79 18.62
N GLU A 58 13.89 6.72 18.92
CA GLU A 58 12.79 6.21 18.08
C GLU A 58 11.68 7.25 17.94
N VAL A 59 11.22 7.85 19.04
CA VAL A 59 10.20 8.90 19.03
C VAL A 59 10.64 10.09 18.20
N ASN A 60 11.91 10.51 18.32
CA ASN A 60 12.46 11.60 17.52
C ASN A 60 12.60 11.24 16.04
N ALA A 61 12.93 9.99 15.70
CA ALA A 61 12.95 9.50 14.33
C ALA A 61 11.53 9.53 13.73
N PHE A 62 10.55 8.94 14.42
CA PHE A 62 9.15 8.96 13.98
C PHE A 62 8.60 10.39 13.83
N ARG A 63 8.96 11.30 14.73
CA ARG A 63 8.55 12.71 14.62
C ARG A 63 9.11 13.36 13.35
N ARG A 64 10.40 13.16 13.05
CA ARG A 64 11.03 13.70 11.82
C ARG A 64 10.40 13.12 10.57
N GLU A 65 10.18 11.81 10.52
CA GLU A 65 9.52 11.16 9.38
C GLU A 65 8.09 11.65 9.18
N SER A 66 7.34 11.85 10.27
CA SER A 66 5.98 12.41 10.23
C SER A 66 5.98 13.84 9.68
N GLU A 67 6.90 14.68 10.13
CA GLU A 67 7.07 16.05 9.63
C GLU A 67 7.44 16.05 8.15
N GLU A 68 8.37 15.19 7.72
CA GLU A 68 8.73 15.06 6.31
C GLU A 68 7.53 14.63 5.45
N ALA A 69 6.80 13.60 5.87
CA ALA A 69 5.59 13.15 5.17
C ALA A 69 4.54 14.25 5.06
N LYS A 70 4.34 15.05 6.11
CA LYS A 70 3.43 16.21 6.09
C LYS A 70 3.88 17.27 5.07
N THR A 71 5.18 17.55 4.99
CA THR A 71 5.70 18.49 3.99
C THR A 71 5.51 17.97 2.56
N GLN A 72 5.77 16.68 2.32
CA GLN A 72 5.56 16.05 1.02
C GLN A 72 4.09 16.08 0.61
N LEU A 73 3.17 15.76 1.53
CA LEU A 73 1.73 15.84 1.29
C LEU A 73 1.28 17.25 0.92
N THR A 74 1.82 18.26 1.61
CA THR A 74 1.50 19.67 1.33
C THR A 74 1.98 20.08 -0.07
N ARG A 75 3.19 19.67 -0.47
CA ARG A 75 3.70 19.90 -1.84
C ARG A 75 2.85 19.20 -2.90
N LEU A 76 2.46 17.94 -2.68
CA LEU A 76 1.61 17.20 -3.61
C LEU A 76 0.21 17.82 -3.74
N LYS A 77 -0.38 18.29 -2.63
CA LYS A 77 -1.66 19.01 -2.66
C LYS A 77 -1.57 20.30 -3.48
N ALA A 78 -0.50 21.09 -3.29
CA ALA A 78 -0.28 22.29 -4.09
C ALA A 78 -0.16 21.95 -5.58
N ARG A 79 0.63 20.92 -5.91
CA ARG A 79 0.81 20.48 -7.30
C ARG A 79 -0.49 19.97 -7.92
N LEU A 80 -1.30 19.24 -7.16
CA LEU A 80 -2.60 18.74 -7.61
C LEU A 80 -3.56 19.91 -7.90
N SER A 81 -3.60 20.91 -7.03
CA SER A 81 -4.40 22.13 -7.26
C SER A 81 -3.97 22.90 -8.52
N GLU A 82 -2.67 22.99 -8.80
CA GLU A 82 -2.16 23.58 -10.04
C GLU A 82 -2.64 22.79 -11.27
N LEU A 83 -2.52 21.46 -11.26
CA LEU A 83 -2.96 20.62 -12.36
C LEU A 83 -4.48 20.69 -12.57
N GLU A 84 -5.27 20.72 -11.51
CA GLU A 84 -6.73 20.88 -11.59
C GLU A 84 -7.11 22.20 -12.27
N SER A 85 -6.42 23.29 -11.91
CA SER A 85 -6.58 24.60 -12.56
C SER A 85 -6.19 24.53 -14.04
N GLU A 86 -5.05 23.91 -14.38
CA GLU A 86 -4.63 23.73 -15.77
C GLU A 86 -5.66 22.92 -16.58
N CYS A 87 -6.16 21.80 -16.03
CA CYS A 87 -7.21 21.00 -16.65
C CYS A 87 -8.50 21.78 -16.87
N GLY A 88 -8.87 22.65 -15.93
CA GLY A 88 -10.00 23.58 -16.08
C GLY A 88 -9.83 24.49 -17.29
N LEU A 89 -8.67 25.14 -17.41
CA LEU A 89 -8.35 26.01 -18.54
C LEU A 89 -8.35 25.27 -19.88
N TYR A 90 -7.83 24.04 -19.94
CA TYR A 90 -7.86 23.25 -21.17
C TYR A 90 -9.28 22.85 -21.56
N ARG A 91 -10.13 22.50 -20.59
CA ARG A 91 -11.53 22.17 -20.83
C ARG A 91 -12.31 23.38 -21.36
N GLU A 92 -12.09 24.55 -20.77
CA GLU A 92 -12.69 25.80 -21.23
C GLU A 92 -12.26 26.15 -22.65
N LYS A 93 -10.95 26.08 -22.94
CA LYS A 93 -10.42 26.29 -24.30
C LYS A 93 -11.01 25.32 -25.30
N ALA A 94 -11.11 24.03 -24.97
CA ALA A 94 -11.73 23.03 -25.84
C ALA A 94 -13.21 23.34 -26.10
N SER A 95 -13.95 23.73 -25.06
CA SER A 95 -15.36 24.14 -25.19
C SER A 95 -15.52 25.39 -26.07
N ALA A 96 -14.66 26.39 -25.92
CA ALA A 96 -14.69 27.60 -26.73
C ALA A 96 -14.41 27.31 -28.21
N VAL A 97 -13.45 26.42 -28.49
CA VAL A 97 -13.14 25.99 -29.86
C VAL A 97 -14.32 25.23 -30.47
N GLU A 98 -14.95 24.32 -29.73
CA GLU A 98 -16.10 23.56 -30.24
C GLU A 98 -17.33 24.47 -30.47
N ALA A 99 -17.56 25.46 -29.60
CA ALA A 99 -18.59 26.47 -29.79
C ALA A 99 -18.33 27.33 -31.05
N ALA A 100 -17.09 27.78 -31.25
CA ALA A 100 -16.70 28.54 -32.45
C ALA A 100 -16.87 27.70 -33.73
N ARG A 101 -16.46 26.42 -33.68
CA ARG A 101 -16.65 25.47 -34.78
C ARG A 101 -18.13 25.26 -35.10
N SER A 102 -18.94 25.02 -34.09
CA SER A 102 -20.40 24.83 -34.23
C SER A 102 -21.06 26.08 -34.84
N SER A 103 -20.68 27.27 -34.39
CA SER A 103 -21.17 28.53 -34.97
C SER A 103 -20.77 28.70 -36.44
N ALA A 104 -19.53 28.33 -36.81
CA ALA A 104 -19.07 28.40 -38.18
C ALA A 104 -19.81 27.41 -39.10
N ILE A 105 -20.10 26.19 -38.60
CA ILE A 105 -20.91 25.20 -39.31
C ILE A 105 -22.35 25.69 -39.48
N ALA A 106 -22.96 26.26 -38.44
CA ALA A 106 -24.31 26.80 -38.54
C ALA A 106 -24.41 27.90 -39.61
N SER A 107 -23.45 28.83 -39.62
CA SER A 107 -23.40 29.90 -40.63
C SER A 107 -23.18 29.36 -42.06
N SER A 108 -22.35 28.32 -42.23
CA SER A 108 -22.13 27.74 -43.57
C SER A 108 -23.38 27.01 -44.07
N LEU A 109 -24.09 26.28 -43.20
CA LEU A 109 -25.35 25.62 -43.54
C LEU A 109 -26.43 26.63 -43.94
N GLU A 110 -26.54 27.77 -43.24
CA GLU A 110 -27.47 28.84 -43.60
C GLU A 110 -27.16 29.42 -45.00
N LYS A 111 -25.87 29.66 -45.30
CA LYS A 111 -25.44 30.11 -46.63
C LYS A 111 -25.77 29.10 -47.73
N ILE A 112 -25.56 27.80 -47.46
CA ILE A 112 -25.91 26.72 -48.39
C ILE A 112 -27.42 26.69 -48.63
N ALA A 113 -28.23 26.78 -47.59
CA ALA A 113 -29.69 26.83 -47.70
C ALA A 113 -30.18 28.05 -48.50
N ALA A 114 -29.62 29.23 -48.23
CA ALA A 114 -29.94 30.45 -48.97
C ALA A 114 -29.51 30.35 -50.46
N GLN A 115 -28.39 29.69 -50.75
CA GLN A 115 -27.95 29.44 -52.12
C GLN A 115 -28.86 28.44 -52.84
N ALA A 116 -29.29 27.37 -52.17
CA ALA A 116 -30.24 26.40 -52.72
C ALA A 116 -31.56 27.06 -53.13
N LEU A 117 -32.13 27.91 -52.26
CA LEU A 117 -33.35 28.69 -52.59
C LEU A 117 -33.16 29.61 -53.81
N LYS A 118 -32.00 30.25 -53.95
CA LYS A 118 -31.69 31.08 -55.12
C LYS A 118 -31.57 30.27 -56.41
N VAL A 119 -30.96 29.08 -56.34
CA VAL A 119 -30.87 28.15 -57.48
C VAL A 119 -32.28 27.67 -57.88
N ASP A 120 -33.12 27.29 -56.92
CA ASP A 120 -34.50 26.86 -57.17
C ASP A 120 -35.38 27.98 -57.76
N ALA A 121 -35.17 29.23 -57.34
CA ALA A 121 -35.86 30.37 -57.93
C ALA A 121 -35.37 30.65 -59.37
N ALA A 122 -34.05 30.55 -59.60
CA ALA A 122 -33.45 30.76 -60.92
C ALA A 122 -33.84 29.68 -61.93
N THR A 123 -33.93 28.40 -61.51
CA THR A 123 -34.42 27.31 -62.37
C THR A 123 -35.89 27.50 -62.73
N LYS A 124 -36.74 27.93 -61.78
CA LYS A 124 -38.15 28.26 -62.06
C LYS A 124 -38.33 29.40 -63.06
N LEU A 125 -37.49 30.43 -63.03
CA LEU A 125 -37.51 31.53 -64.02
C LEU A 125 -36.96 31.11 -65.39
N ARG A 126 -36.03 30.15 -65.42
CA ARG A 126 -35.48 29.58 -66.66
C ARG A 126 -36.44 28.59 -67.34
N SER A 127 -37.44 28.08 -66.62
CA SER A 127 -38.49 27.15 -67.11
C SER A 127 -39.79 27.84 -67.56
N GLY A 128 -39.69 29.05 -68.10
CA GLY A 128 -40.78 29.67 -68.87
C GLY A 128 -40.76 29.26 -70.35
N SER A 129 -41.10 28.02 -70.69
CA SER A 129 -41.86 27.66 -71.92
C SER A 129 -41.90 26.14 -72.21
N ALA A 130 -43.07 25.73 -72.71
CA ALA A 130 -43.47 24.52 -73.45
C ALA A 130 -43.76 23.20 -72.69
N THR A 131 -45.01 22.78 -72.87
CA THR A 131 -45.75 21.55 -72.50
C THR A 131 -45.22 20.24 -73.12
N PRO A 132 -45.74 19.06 -72.70
CA PRO A 132 -45.02 17.78 -72.69
C PRO A 132 -45.35 16.82 -73.85
N ARG A 133 -44.38 15.93 -74.16
CA ARG A 133 -44.52 14.61 -74.81
C ARG A 133 -43.32 13.80 -74.29
N GLY A 134 -43.48 12.73 -73.52
CA GLY A 134 -44.13 11.48 -73.93
C GLY A 134 -43.07 10.58 -74.58
N ASP A 135 -42.30 9.85 -73.77
CA ASP A 135 -42.09 8.39 -73.90
C ASP A 135 -40.95 7.90 -72.99
N GLY A 136 -41.17 6.70 -72.46
CA GLY A 136 -40.62 6.23 -71.21
C GLY A 136 -39.18 5.73 -71.23
N ILE A 137 -38.62 5.70 -70.02
CA ILE A 137 -37.76 4.63 -69.54
C ILE A 137 -37.84 4.65 -68.01
N SER A 138 -38.60 3.70 -67.46
CA SER A 138 -38.47 3.29 -66.07
C SER A 138 -37.20 2.44 -65.96
N LEU A 139 -36.23 2.87 -65.15
CA LEU A 139 -35.16 1.99 -64.67
C LEU A 139 -34.81 2.34 -63.22
N PHE A 140 -35.79 2.20 -62.32
CA PHE A 140 -35.46 1.78 -60.96
C PHE A 140 -34.97 0.32 -61.05
N ALA A 141 -33.66 0.14 -61.06
CA ALA A 141 -33.02 -1.15 -60.84
C ALA A 141 -32.23 -1.08 -59.53
N THR A 142 -32.87 -1.56 -58.48
CA THR A 142 -32.22 -2.19 -57.32
C THR A 142 -31.23 -3.26 -57.81
N GLY A 143 -29.99 -3.20 -57.33
CA GLY A 143 -28.95 -4.17 -57.65
C GLY A 143 -27.69 -3.96 -56.84
N SER A 144 -27.74 -4.38 -55.58
CA SER A 144 -26.57 -4.76 -54.79
C SER A 144 -25.74 -5.80 -55.54
N SER A 145 -24.42 -5.61 -55.65
CA SER A 145 -23.50 -6.70 -55.94
C SER A 145 -22.08 -6.31 -55.55
N ASP A 146 -21.58 -7.04 -54.57
CA ASP A 146 -20.18 -7.17 -54.21
C ASP A 146 -19.32 -7.49 -55.44
N PHE A 147 -18.12 -6.93 -55.49
CA PHE A 147 -17.08 -7.34 -56.43
C PHE A 147 -15.83 -7.76 -55.63
N LEU A 148 -15.89 -8.99 -55.15
CA LEU A 148 -14.74 -9.76 -54.68
C LEU A 148 -14.26 -10.58 -55.89
N GLY A 149 -13.07 -10.27 -56.38
CA GLY A 149 -12.45 -10.93 -57.52
C GLY A 149 -10.94 -10.91 -57.38
N GLU A 150 -10.44 -11.95 -56.74
CA GLU A 150 -9.05 -12.32 -56.49
C GLU A 150 -8.39 -12.91 -57.76
N LEU A 151 -7.21 -12.41 -58.13
CA LEU A 151 -6.08 -13.09 -58.79
C LEU A 151 -5.02 -11.98 -59.05
N GLY A 152 -3.78 -12.07 -58.62
CA GLY A 152 -2.84 -13.15 -58.92
C GLY A 152 -1.66 -12.55 -59.71
N ASP A 153 -0.75 -11.95 -58.96
CA ASP A 153 0.72 -11.94 -59.10
C ASP A 153 1.48 -11.57 -60.41
N PHE A 154 2.47 -10.70 -60.17
CA PHE A 154 3.80 -10.51 -60.77
C PHE A 154 4.08 -9.64 -62.02
N LYS A 155 4.94 -8.63 -61.72
CA LYS A 155 6.13 -8.13 -62.44
C LYS A 155 5.95 -7.28 -63.70
N ASP A 156 6.25 -5.97 -63.60
CA ASP A 156 7.57 -5.41 -63.99
C ASP A 156 7.65 -3.85 -63.95
N ILE A 157 8.68 -3.33 -63.24
CA ILE A 157 9.46 -2.07 -63.47
C ILE A 157 8.85 -0.70 -63.00
N PRO A 158 9.60 0.32 -62.49
CA PRO A 158 10.67 0.39 -61.48
C PRO A 158 10.43 1.52 -60.42
N SER A 159 11.36 1.65 -59.47
CA SER A 159 11.46 2.57 -58.33
C SER A 159 11.45 4.08 -58.62
N THR A 160 10.73 4.87 -57.79
CA THR A 160 11.21 6.15 -57.17
C THR A 160 10.24 6.62 -56.06
N PRO A 161 10.72 7.38 -55.05
CA PRO A 161 10.18 7.35 -53.69
C PRO A 161 9.04 8.35 -53.43
N ARG A 162 8.02 7.89 -52.69
CA ARG A 162 7.01 8.74 -52.06
C ARG A 162 7.68 9.69 -51.06
N THR A 163 7.72 10.97 -51.41
CA THR A 163 8.12 12.07 -50.54
C THR A 163 7.15 12.15 -49.36
N GLY A 164 7.67 11.88 -48.16
CA GLY A 164 7.00 12.24 -46.92
C GLY A 164 6.88 13.76 -46.84
N VAL A 165 5.68 14.25 -46.54
CA VAL A 165 5.44 15.68 -46.36
C VAL A 165 6.01 16.08 -45.00
N SER A 166 7.17 16.75 -45.04
CA SER A 166 7.84 17.30 -43.86
C SER A 166 7.12 18.58 -43.44
N LEU A 167 6.56 18.61 -42.23
CA LEU A 167 5.91 19.78 -41.63
C LEU A 167 6.93 20.73 -40.98
N SER A 168 7.95 21.16 -41.72
CA SER A 168 8.96 22.11 -41.19
C SER A 168 8.70 23.58 -41.48
N ASN A 169 7.63 23.98 -42.18
CA ASN A 169 7.38 25.39 -42.51
C ASN A 169 5.95 25.85 -42.15
N LEU A 170 5.75 26.25 -40.89
CA LEU A 170 4.67 27.17 -40.49
C LEU A 170 5.27 28.35 -39.69
N PRO A 171 4.82 29.60 -39.89
CA PRO A 171 5.47 30.78 -39.33
C PRO A 171 5.13 31.01 -37.84
N TYR A 172 6.17 31.39 -37.10
CA TYR A 172 6.25 32.10 -35.81
C TYR A 172 4.99 32.23 -34.94
N GLY A 173 5.04 31.66 -33.73
CA GLY A 173 4.20 32.10 -32.61
C GLY A 173 3.77 31.07 -31.57
N VAL A 174 4.58 30.08 -31.21
CA VAL A 174 4.30 29.20 -30.05
C VAL A 174 5.59 28.98 -29.25
N PRO A 175 5.69 29.40 -27.98
CA PRO A 175 6.83 29.03 -27.15
C PRO A 175 6.82 27.51 -26.98
N LYS A 176 7.90 26.87 -27.45
CA LYS A 176 8.18 25.45 -27.23
C LYS A 176 8.04 25.15 -25.73
N SER A 177 7.01 24.38 -25.37
CA SER A 177 6.95 23.72 -24.07
C SER A 177 8.24 22.91 -23.89
N ARG A 178 9.09 23.37 -22.97
CA ARG A 178 10.11 22.53 -22.34
C ARG A 178 9.37 21.50 -21.49
N SER A 179 8.92 20.43 -22.14
CA SER A 179 8.61 19.19 -21.47
C SER A 179 9.93 18.62 -20.96
N THR A 180 10.17 18.80 -19.66
CA THR A 180 11.27 18.14 -18.95
C THR A 180 10.89 16.70 -18.63
N ASN A 181 10.38 15.95 -19.61
CA ASN A 181 10.49 14.51 -19.57
C ASN A 181 11.92 14.18 -20.02
N GLN A 182 12.85 14.20 -19.06
CA GLN A 182 14.08 13.45 -19.19
C GLN A 182 13.70 11.96 -19.24
N LEU A 183 13.32 11.49 -20.42
CA LEU A 183 13.55 10.11 -20.82
C LEU A 183 15.07 9.98 -20.89
N ALA A 184 15.67 9.68 -19.74
CA ALA A 184 17.02 9.17 -19.68
C ALA A 184 17.05 7.95 -20.60
N GLY A 185 17.77 8.09 -21.71
CA GLY A 185 18.01 6.99 -22.63
C GLY A 185 18.75 5.89 -21.87
N SER A 186 18.06 4.79 -21.61
CA SER A 186 18.70 3.49 -21.53
C SER A 186 18.22 2.70 -22.74
N ARG A 187 19.12 2.57 -23.73
CA ARG A 187 18.94 1.57 -24.77
C ARG A 187 18.93 0.20 -24.09
N VAL A 188 18.14 -0.70 -24.68
CA VAL A 188 18.15 -2.17 -24.53
C VAL A 188 17.05 -2.74 -23.60
N THR A 189 16.03 -3.34 -24.25
CA THR A 189 15.11 -4.42 -23.78
C THR A 189 14.27 -4.19 -22.51
N GLY A 190 12.97 -3.89 -22.63
CA GLY A 190 12.13 -3.75 -21.43
C GLY A 190 10.63 -3.58 -21.64
N LYS A 191 9.99 -4.38 -22.51
CA LYS A 191 8.51 -4.41 -22.60
C LYS A 191 7.82 -5.06 -21.39
N ASP A 192 8.59 -5.63 -20.46
CA ASP A 192 8.06 -6.50 -19.38
C ASP A 192 8.37 -6.01 -17.96
N GLN A 193 8.71 -4.72 -17.76
CA GLN A 193 9.03 -4.18 -16.44
C GLN A 193 7.94 -3.23 -15.94
N LEU A 194 7.52 -3.41 -14.69
CA LEU A 194 6.58 -2.50 -14.03
C LEU A 194 7.29 -1.21 -13.62
N SER A 195 6.51 -0.14 -13.46
CA SER A 195 7.03 1.09 -12.87
C SER A 195 7.58 0.82 -11.46
N ALA A 196 8.58 1.59 -11.04
CA ALA A 196 9.13 1.49 -9.68
C ALA A 196 8.06 1.70 -8.60
N SER A 197 7.12 2.62 -8.83
CA SER A 197 5.98 2.87 -7.92
C SER A 197 5.04 1.67 -7.80
N SER A 198 4.67 1.04 -8.92
CA SER A 198 3.83 -0.17 -8.91
C SER A 198 4.55 -1.33 -8.21
N SER A 199 5.85 -1.47 -8.49
CA SER A 199 6.70 -2.48 -7.87
C SER A 199 6.74 -2.32 -6.35
N GLN A 200 6.95 -1.09 -5.87
CA GLN A 200 6.96 -0.78 -4.44
C GLN A 200 5.60 -1.06 -3.77
N MET A 201 4.49 -0.74 -4.44
CA MET A 201 3.14 -1.01 -3.93
C MET A 201 2.91 -2.52 -3.75
N ILE A 202 3.29 -3.33 -4.73
CA ILE A 202 3.16 -4.80 -4.66
C ILE A 202 3.99 -5.37 -3.52
N ARG A 203 5.24 -4.92 -3.34
CA ARG A 203 6.08 -5.37 -2.21
C ARG A 203 5.48 -4.98 -0.86
N LYS A 204 5.00 -3.74 -0.71
CA LYS A 204 4.35 -3.26 0.52
C LYS A 204 3.09 -4.07 0.84
N GLN A 205 2.26 -4.34 -0.17
CA GLN A 205 1.06 -5.15 0.00
C GLN A 205 1.41 -6.58 0.43
N LEU A 206 2.41 -7.20 -0.19
CA LEU A 206 2.83 -8.55 0.17
C LEU A 206 3.44 -8.62 1.58
N ALA A 207 4.21 -7.62 1.99
CA ALA A 207 4.72 -7.51 3.36
C ALA A 207 3.59 -7.42 4.38
N GLY A 208 2.60 -6.54 4.14
CA GLY A 208 1.43 -6.42 5.02
C GLY A 208 0.60 -7.71 5.11
N ILE A 209 0.42 -8.44 4.00
CA ILE A 209 -0.25 -9.74 4.00
C ILE A 209 0.50 -10.75 4.87
N LEU A 210 1.83 -10.79 4.77
CA LEU A 210 2.66 -11.69 5.58
C LEU A 210 2.58 -11.37 7.07
N GLU A 211 2.62 -10.09 7.45
CA GLU A 211 2.46 -9.64 8.83
C GLU A 211 1.09 -10.03 9.40
N CYS A 212 0.01 -9.76 8.66
CA CYS A 212 -1.34 -10.19 9.06
C CYS A 212 -1.43 -11.70 9.27
N ARG A 213 -0.82 -12.49 8.37
CA ARG A 213 -0.80 -13.95 8.47
C ARG A 213 -0.03 -14.43 9.70
N LEU A 214 1.14 -13.86 9.96
CA LEU A 214 1.93 -14.19 11.16
C LEU A 214 1.17 -13.85 12.44
N LEU A 215 0.54 -12.67 12.47
CA LEU A 215 -0.26 -12.22 13.60
C LEU A 215 -1.44 -13.16 13.87
N ALA A 216 -2.20 -13.52 12.82
CA ALA A 216 -3.32 -14.45 12.95
C ALA A 216 -2.90 -15.84 13.42
N LYS A 217 -1.76 -16.35 12.92
CA LYS A 217 -1.21 -17.63 13.39
C LYS A 217 -0.80 -17.56 14.86
N CYS A 218 -0.12 -16.50 15.29
CA CYS A 218 0.25 -16.31 16.68
C CYS A 218 -1.00 -16.22 17.57
N LEU A 219 -1.99 -15.43 17.17
CA LEU A 219 -3.26 -15.30 17.90
C LEU A 219 -3.97 -16.65 18.01
N LYS A 220 -4.02 -17.41 16.91
CA LYS A 220 -4.60 -18.75 16.89
C LYS A 220 -3.89 -19.70 17.83
N ASP A 221 -2.56 -19.73 17.84
CA ASP A 221 -1.76 -20.61 18.69
C ASP A 221 -1.90 -20.23 20.18
N THR A 222 -1.84 -18.93 20.49
CA THR A 222 -2.03 -18.39 21.85
C THR A 222 -3.43 -18.72 22.38
N ALA A 223 -4.47 -18.45 21.58
CA ALA A 223 -5.85 -18.75 21.97
C ALA A 223 -6.10 -20.26 22.10
N SER A 224 -5.54 -21.07 21.20
CA SER A 224 -5.66 -22.53 21.27
C SER A 224 -5.07 -23.10 22.55
N LYS A 225 -3.92 -22.59 22.99
CA LYS A 225 -3.29 -23.00 24.25
C LYS A 225 -4.10 -22.54 25.45
N ALA A 226 -4.53 -21.27 25.45
CA ALA A 226 -5.35 -20.71 26.52
C ALA A 226 -6.69 -21.47 26.70
N ILE A 227 -7.33 -21.87 25.61
CA ILE A 227 -8.59 -22.62 25.62
C ILE A 227 -8.41 -24.06 26.12
N SER A 228 -7.23 -24.66 25.88
CA SER A 228 -6.89 -26.01 26.33
C SER A 228 -6.28 -26.04 27.75
N ASP A 229 -6.36 -24.93 28.50
CA ASP A 229 -5.76 -24.74 29.83
C ASP A 229 -4.22 -24.85 29.86
N ASP A 230 -3.56 -24.75 28.71
CA ASP A 230 -2.10 -24.68 28.59
C ASP A 230 -1.60 -23.23 28.69
N ALA A 231 -0.47 -23.00 29.37
CA ALA A 231 0.13 -21.68 29.51
C ALA A 231 0.52 -21.09 28.12
N PRO A 232 -0.17 -20.03 27.64
CA PRO A 232 0.08 -19.51 26.31
C PRO A 232 1.30 -18.57 26.32
N SER A 233 2.21 -18.74 25.34
CA SER A 233 3.29 -17.78 25.12
C SER A 233 2.79 -16.60 24.30
N VAL A 234 2.78 -15.41 24.90
CA VAL A 234 2.41 -14.15 24.24
C VAL A 234 3.58 -13.44 23.57
N ASN A 235 4.81 -13.93 23.77
CA ASN A 235 6.03 -13.28 23.25
C ASN A 235 5.97 -13.09 21.74
N ARG A 236 5.52 -14.11 20.99
CA ARG A 236 5.37 -14.03 19.53
C ARG A 236 4.27 -13.07 19.09
N LEU A 237 3.19 -12.95 19.87
CA LEU A 237 2.10 -12.01 19.62
C LEU A 237 2.55 -10.55 19.85
N LEU A 238 3.42 -10.34 20.84
CA LEU A 238 4.03 -9.05 21.18
C LEU A 238 5.22 -8.68 20.27
N GLY A 239 5.51 -9.48 19.24
CA GLY A 239 6.65 -9.26 18.35
C GLY A 239 8.02 -9.52 18.98
N ILE A 240 8.07 -10.14 20.17
CA ILE A 240 9.31 -10.52 20.83
C ILE A 240 9.83 -11.80 20.16
N ARG A 241 10.74 -11.62 19.20
CA ARG A 241 11.49 -12.71 18.58
C ARG A 241 12.31 -13.41 19.66
N SER A 242 11.84 -14.56 20.09
CA SER A 242 12.64 -15.44 20.93
C SER A 242 13.66 -16.12 20.01
N ASP A 243 14.95 -16.02 20.33
CA ASP A 243 16.10 -16.56 19.54
C ASP A 243 16.09 -18.11 19.36
N SER A 244 14.98 -18.77 19.63
CA SER A 244 14.81 -20.21 19.44
C SER A 244 14.51 -20.49 17.98
N MET A 245 15.60 -20.63 17.23
CA MET A 245 15.71 -21.21 15.89
C MET A 245 14.84 -22.47 15.76
N SER A 246 13.67 -22.34 15.14
CA SER A 246 12.97 -23.46 14.51
C SER A 246 12.10 -22.92 13.39
N GLU A 247 12.67 -23.02 12.20
CA GLU A 247 12.11 -23.10 10.84
C GLU A 247 10.70 -22.54 10.55
N SER A 248 10.63 -21.79 9.43
CA SER A 248 9.43 -21.32 8.70
C SER A 248 8.84 -19.95 9.04
N GLU A 249 9.63 -19.00 9.54
CA GLU A 249 9.26 -17.58 9.39
C GLU A 249 9.59 -17.10 7.96
N PRO A 250 8.63 -16.52 7.22
CA PRO A 250 8.93 -15.85 5.97
C PRO A 250 9.89 -14.71 6.27
N GLU A 251 11.04 -14.74 5.63
CA GLU A 251 12.02 -13.66 5.67
C GLU A 251 11.33 -12.33 5.34
N PRO A 252 11.52 -11.27 6.14
CA PRO A 252 10.91 -9.98 5.87
C PRO A 252 11.34 -9.51 4.48
N LEU A 253 10.37 -9.29 3.60
CA LEU A 253 10.64 -8.81 2.25
C LEU A 253 11.20 -7.40 2.35
N ILE A 254 12.50 -7.26 2.12
CA ILE A 254 13.17 -5.97 1.98
C ILE A 254 12.47 -5.23 0.83
N VAL A 255 11.89 -4.07 1.15
CA VAL A 255 11.21 -3.22 0.17
C VAL A 255 12.28 -2.53 -0.68
N ASP A 256 12.77 -3.23 -1.69
CA ASP A 256 13.72 -2.70 -2.68
C ASP A 256 13.03 -1.64 -3.58
N PRO A 257 13.61 -0.43 -3.74
CA PRO A 257 13.12 0.60 -4.66
C PRO A 257 13.20 0.23 -6.15
N ASN A 258 13.89 -0.85 -6.52
CA ASN A 258 14.05 -1.21 -7.93
C ASN A 258 12.73 -1.68 -8.59
N PRO A 259 12.51 -1.33 -9.87
CA PRO A 259 11.40 -1.84 -10.66
C PRO A 259 11.49 -3.37 -10.78
N MET A 260 10.36 -4.06 -10.61
CA MET A 260 10.25 -5.50 -10.78
C MET A 260 9.72 -5.86 -12.17
N THR A 261 10.06 -7.06 -12.64
CA THR A 261 9.48 -7.60 -13.88
C THR A 261 8.01 -7.98 -13.68
N LEU A 262 7.23 -7.97 -14.75
CA LEU A 262 5.82 -8.33 -14.74
C LEU A 262 5.62 -9.78 -14.25
N ASN A 263 6.48 -10.71 -14.68
CA ASN A 263 6.49 -12.10 -14.19
C ASN A 263 6.81 -12.22 -12.68
N ALA A 264 7.63 -11.32 -12.12
CA ALA A 264 7.89 -11.29 -10.69
C ALA A 264 6.66 -10.77 -9.93
N ALA A 265 6.02 -9.73 -10.45
CA ALA A 265 4.79 -9.19 -9.90
C ALA A 265 3.65 -10.21 -9.88
N GLU A 266 3.43 -10.94 -10.98
CA GLU A 266 2.42 -12.00 -11.04
C GLU A 266 2.67 -13.08 -9.98
N ARG A 267 3.93 -13.51 -9.81
CA ARG A 267 4.30 -14.47 -8.76
C ARG A 267 4.04 -13.93 -7.36
N TYR A 268 4.34 -12.66 -7.10
CA TYR A 268 4.09 -12.02 -5.81
C TYR A 268 2.60 -11.86 -5.51
N LEU A 269 1.81 -11.46 -6.50
CA LEU A 269 0.36 -11.37 -6.36
C LEU A 269 -0.26 -12.75 -6.11
N LYS A 270 0.15 -13.77 -6.87
CA LYS A 270 -0.31 -15.15 -6.65
C LYS A 270 0.04 -15.66 -5.26
N LYS A 271 1.28 -15.43 -4.80
CA LYS A 271 1.70 -15.75 -3.43
C LYS A 271 0.87 -15.00 -2.39
N GLY A 272 0.61 -13.70 -2.60
CA GLY A 272 -0.22 -12.90 -1.71
C GLY A 272 -1.65 -13.46 -1.58
N VAL A 273 -2.25 -13.91 -2.69
CA VAL A 273 -3.56 -14.59 -2.66
C VAL A 273 -3.50 -15.91 -1.88
N GLU A 274 -2.47 -16.73 -2.08
CA GLU A 274 -2.27 -17.97 -1.31
C GLU A 274 -2.12 -17.70 0.20
N ASP A 275 -1.36 -16.68 0.56
CA ASP A 275 -1.16 -16.30 1.96
C ASP A 275 -2.43 -15.71 2.60
N LEU A 276 -3.25 -14.98 1.84
CA LEU A 276 -4.58 -14.52 2.27
C LEU A 276 -5.55 -15.69 2.51
N MET A 277 -5.57 -16.71 1.63
CA MET A 277 -6.40 -17.91 1.85
C MET A 277 -5.98 -18.67 3.12
N ARG A 278 -4.68 -18.74 3.40
CA ARG A 278 -4.17 -19.34 4.64
C ARG A 278 -4.55 -18.53 5.86
N LEU A 279 -4.42 -17.20 5.79
CA LEU A 279 -4.86 -16.28 6.83
C LEU A 279 -6.34 -16.47 7.15
N GLU A 280 -7.20 -16.52 6.14
CA GLU A 280 -8.64 -16.76 6.30
C GLU A 280 -8.90 -18.10 7.00
N LYS A 281 -8.20 -19.17 6.58
CA LYS A 281 -8.30 -20.48 7.23
C LYS A 281 -7.90 -20.44 8.70
N ASP A 282 -6.83 -19.73 9.05
CA ASP A 282 -6.37 -19.60 10.43
C ASP A 282 -7.36 -18.81 11.30
N LEU A 283 -7.93 -17.72 10.76
CA LEU A 283 -8.97 -16.94 11.44
C LEU A 283 -10.28 -17.73 11.62
N ASN A 284 -10.70 -18.49 10.61
CA ASN A 284 -11.89 -19.34 10.70
C ASN A 284 -11.70 -20.46 11.74
N SER A 285 -10.55 -21.13 11.72
CA SER A 285 -10.22 -22.14 12.72
C SER A 285 -10.17 -21.57 14.15
N LEU A 286 -9.69 -20.33 14.32
CA LEU A 286 -9.73 -19.64 15.60
C LEU A 286 -11.18 -19.33 16.03
N ARG A 287 -12.02 -18.86 15.11
CA ARG A 287 -13.44 -18.60 15.37
C ARG A 287 -14.17 -19.86 15.83
N GLU A 288 -13.95 -20.99 15.16
CA GLU A 288 -14.53 -22.29 15.54
C GLU A 288 -14.14 -22.69 16.96
N LYS A 289 -12.86 -22.57 17.31
CA LYS A 289 -12.37 -22.87 18.67
C LYS A 289 -13.01 -22.00 19.75
N PHE A 290 -13.23 -20.71 19.47
CA PHE A 290 -13.94 -19.84 20.42
C PHE A 290 -15.40 -20.27 20.59
N VAL A 291 -16.08 -20.64 19.50
CA VAL A 291 -17.46 -21.14 19.57
C VAL A 291 -17.52 -22.41 20.41
N GLU A 292 -16.63 -23.38 20.17
CA GLU A 292 -16.53 -24.61 20.96
C GLU A 292 -16.26 -24.34 22.44
N TYR A 293 -15.32 -23.43 22.74
CA TYR A 293 -14.98 -23.04 24.11
C TYR A 293 -16.18 -22.44 24.86
N TYR A 294 -16.88 -21.48 24.25
CA TYR A 294 -18.04 -20.85 24.89
C TYR A 294 -19.21 -21.82 25.05
N GLN A 295 -19.44 -22.69 24.07
CA GLN A 295 -20.47 -23.74 24.19
C GLN A 295 -20.15 -24.70 25.33
N LYS A 296 -18.89 -25.13 25.46
CA LYS A 296 -18.44 -25.98 26.56
C LYS A 296 -18.59 -25.27 27.91
N LYS A 297 -18.15 -24.01 28.00
CA LYS A 297 -18.24 -23.20 29.23
C LYS A 297 -19.68 -23.05 29.71
N ILE A 298 -20.61 -22.72 28.81
CA ILE A 298 -22.04 -22.62 29.15
C ILE A 298 -22.58 -23.98 29.62
N ALA A 299 -22.19 -25.08 28.97
CA ALA A 299 -22.63 -26.41 29.38
C ALA A 299 -22.08 -26.84 30.74
N ASP A 300 -20.86 -26.43 31.08
CA ASP A 300 -20.24 -26.72 32.39
C ASP A 300 -20.87 -25.85 33.49
N GLU A 301 -21.12 -24.57 33.25
CA GLU A 301 -21.87 -23.69 34.18
C GLU A 301 -23.29 -24.23 34.47
N LEU A 302 -24.02 -24.69 33.44
CA LEU A 302 -25.34 -25.29 33.60
C LEU A 302 -25.31 -26.60 34.42
N LYS A 303 -24.22 -27.38 34.35
CA LYS A 303 -24.05 -28.58 35.17
C LYS A 303 -23.74 -28.26 36.63
N GLU A 304 -22.93 -27.22 36.87
CA GLU A 304 -22.64 -26.75 38.23
C GLU A 304 -23.91 -26.22 38.91
N ASP A 305 -24.75 -25.47 38.18
CA ASP A 305 -26.03 -24.97 38.69
C ASP A 305 -27.01 -26.11 39.05
N GLU A 306 -27.05 -27.18 38.26
CA GLU A 306 -27.90 -28.34 38.55
C GLU A 306 -27.33 -29.17 39.72
N ALA A 307 -26.00 -29.29 39.84
CA ALA A 307 -25.36 -29.93 40.99
C ALA A 307 -25.61 -29.16 42.29
N CYS A 308 -25.73 -27.83 42.24
CA CYS A 308 -26.05 -26.99 43.39
C CYS A 308 -27.54 -27.05 43.81
N ARG A 309 -28.45 -27.51 42.94
CA ARG A 309 -29.88 -27.69 43.27
C ARG A 309 -30.21 -29.00 44.00
N ILE A 310 -29.29 -29.96 44.00
CA ILE A 310 -29.51 -31.32 44.54
C ILE A 310 -29.01 -31.45 45.99
N GLN A 311 -28.49 -30.38 46.61
CA GLN A 311 -28.12 -30.33 48.04
C GLN A 311 -29.20 -29.67 48.90
#